data_AF-A0A1R3JLU4-F1
#
_entry.id   AF-A0A1R3JLU4-F1
#
_cell.length_a   1.000
_cell.length_b   1.000
_cell.length_c   1.000
_cell.angle_alpha   90.00
_cell.angle_beta   90.00
_cell.angle_gamma   90.00
#
_symmetry.space_group_name_H-M   'P 1'
#
loop_
_entity.id
_entity.type
_entity.pdbx_description
1 polymer ?
#
loop_
_entity_poly.entity_id
_entity_poly.type
_entity_poly.pdbx_seq_one_letter_code
_entity_poly.pdbx_strand_id
1 'polypeptide(L)'
;MGLTPFGYTRKDVLLIGLGVTVAGVGLKSGLEFAGVDPLQAGNVVQLVLVLGLTVGWISTYIFRVSNKEMTYAQQLRDYEVKVMEKRLEGLTEAELVALMEQVEEEKRRQTSGEQVN
;
A
#
# COMPACT_ATOMS: atom_id res chain seq x y z
N MET A 1 22.56 9.83 -1.71
CA MET A 1 22.14 9.47 -0.35
C MET A 1 20.63 9.66 -0.29
N GLY A 2 19.85 8.57 -0.34
CA GLY A 2 18.39 8.67 -0.39
C GLY A 2 17.83 9.19 0.93
N LEU A 3 16.94 10.18 0.88
CA LEU A 3 16.20 10.63 2.04
C LEU A 3 15.32 9.47 2.53
N THR A 4 15.45 9.10 3.81
CA THR A 4 14.56 8.10 4.40
C THR A 4 13.13 8.65 4.44
N PRO A 5 12.14 7.90 3.95
CA PRO A 5 10.75 8.35 3.95
C PRO A 5 10.21 8.58 5.37
N PHE A 6 9.23 9.48 5.51
CA PHE A 6 8.58 9.80 6.78
C PHE A 6 7.95 8.54 7.40
N GLY A 7 8.14 8.36 8.70
CA GLY A 7 7.63 7.20 9.46
C GLY A 7 8.66 6.11 9.71
N TYR A 8 9.87 6.24 9.15
CA TYR A 8 10.97 5.26 9.31
C TYR A 8 12.08 5.74 10.25
N THR A 9 11.97 6.95 10.82
CA THR A 9 12.97 7.50 11.73
C THR A 9 12.41 7.73 13.14
N ARG A 10 13.30 7.71 14.15
CA ARG A 10 12.91 7.92 15.57
C ARG A 10 12.22 9.26 15.79
N LYS A 11 12.65 10.31 15.10
CA LYS A 11 12.03 11.64 15.16
C LYS A 11 10.58 11.61 14.66
N ASP A 12 10.29 10.80 13.64
CA ASP A 12 8.93 10.72 13.06
C ASP A 12 7.99 10.05 14.06
N VAL A 13 8.45 9.02 14.77
CA VAL A 13 7.68 8.38 15.85
C VAL A 13 7.33 9.39 16.95
N LEU A 14 8.30 10.21 17.36
CA LEU A 14 8.06 11.25 18.36
C LEU A 14 7.10 12.33 17.85
N LEU A 15 7.23 12.76 16.59
CA LEU A 15 6.35 13.75 15.96
C LEU A 15 4.91 13.23 15.84
N ILE A 16 4.72 11.97 15.44
CA ILE A 16 3.41 11.34 15.36
C ILE A 16 2.80 11.21 16.76
N GLY A 17 3.56 10.72 17.74
CA GLY A 17 3.07 10.60 19.12
C GLY A 17 2.65 11.94 19.72
N LEU A 18 3.45 12.98 19.49
CA LEU A 18 3.10 14.35 19.89
C LEU A 18 1.86 14.84 19.15
N GLY A 19 1.78 14.64 17.84
CA GLY A 19 0.63 15.02 17.02
C GLY A 19 -0.68 14.38 17.47
N VAL A 20 -0.67 13.07 17.75
CA VAL A 20 -1.84 12.34 18.28
C VAL A 20 -2.24 12.86 19.65
N THR A 21 -1.27 13.17 20.52
CA THR A 21 -1.55 13.74 21.85
C THR A 21 -2.19 15.12 21.74
N VAL A 22 -1.62 16.01 20.93
CA VAL A 22 -2.16 17.35 20.68
C VAL A 22 -3.55 17.26 20.06
N ALA A 23 -3.77 16.35 19.12
CA ALA A 23 -5.08 16.12 18.52
C ALA A 23 -6.12 15.65 19.55
N GLY A 24 -5.75 14.74 20.45
CA GLY A 24 -6.62 14.28 21.54
C GLY A 24 -7.00 15.40 22.51
N VAL A 25 -6.02 16.20 22.93
CA VAL A 25 -6.26 17.37 23.80
C VAL A 25 -7.13 18.40 23.07
N GLY A 26 -6.82 18.71 21.81
CA GLY A 26 -7.60 19.64 21.00
C GLY A 26 -9.05 19.18 20.81
N LEU A 27 -9.28 17.89 20.58
CA LEU A 27 -10.62 17.31 20.46
C LEU A 27 -11.40 17.44 21.77
N LYS A 28 -10.76 17.14 22.92
CA LYS A 28 -11.36 17.30 24.25
C LYS A 28 -11.74 18.75 24.52
N SER A 29 -10.79 19.67 24.34
CA SER A 29 -11.02 21.10 24.56
C SER A 29 -12.06 21.68 23.60
N GLY A 30 -12.12 21.20 22.35
CA GLY A 30 -13.15 21.57 21.39
C GLY A 30 -14.55 21.12 21.81
N LEU A 31 -14.68 19.90 22.34
CA LEU A 31 -15.94 19.39 22.89
C LEU A 31 -16.38 20.17 24.14
N GLU A 32 -15.45 20.47 25.04
CA GLU A 32 -15.72 21.30 26.22
C GLU A 32 -16.16 22.72 25.83
N PHE A 33 -15.52 23.32 24.83
CA PHE A 33 -15.91 24.62 24.29
C PHE A 33 -17.32 24.60 23.65
N ALA A 34 -17.71 23.47 23.06
CA ALA A 34 -19.06 23.24 22.55
C ALA A 34 -20.10 22.97 23.67
N GLY A 35 -19.71 22.99 24.95
CA GLY A 35 -20.58 22.83 26.10
C GLY A 35 -20.74 21.39 26.60
N VAL A 36 -19.92 20.45 26.12
CA VAL A 36 -19.90 19.07 26.63
C VAL A 36 -19.22 19.02 27.99
N ASP A 37 -19.79 18.28 28.93
CA ASP A 37 -19.20 18.06 30.25
C ASP A 37 -17.78 17.45 30.14
N PRO A 38 -16.78 17.90 30.93
CA PRO A 38 -15.40 17.43 30.83
C PRO A 38 -15.22 15.91 30.93
N LEU A 39 -16.04 15.23 31.74
CA LEU A 39 -15.97 13.77 31.90
C LEU A 39 -16.48 13.07 30.63
N GLN A 40 -17.59 13.57 30.07
CA GLN A 40 -18.15 13.04 28.82
C GLN A 40 -17.22 13.31 27.64
N ALA A 41 -16.66 14.51 27.54
CA ALA A 41 -15.69 14.88 26.51
C ALA A 41 -14.47 13.94 26.53
N GLY A 42 -13.95 13.63 27.74
CA GLY A 42 -12.87 12.65 27.91
C GLY A 42 -13.23 11.26 27.37
N ASN A 43 -14.41 10.75 27.72
CA ASN A 43 -14.86 9.42 27.27
C ASN A 43 -15.02 9.35 25.74
N VAL A 44 -15.58 10.41 25.12
CA VAL A 44 -15.75 10.49 23.68
C VAL A 44 -14.39 10.48 22.98
N VAL A 45 -13.46 11.31 23.43
CA VAL A 45 -12.09 11.39 22.87
C VAL A 45 -11.39 10.04 22.97
N GLN A 46 -11.48 9.37 24.12
CA GLN A 46 -10.90 8.04 24.31
C GLN A 46 -11.50 7.03 23.32
N LEU A 47 -12.83 6.98 23.18
CA LEU A 47 -13.50 6.07 22.28
C LEU A 47 -13.11 6.34 20.83
N VAL A 48 -13.07 7.60 20.41
CA VAL A 48 -12.66 8.01 19.06
C VAL A 48 -11.21 7.64 18.78
N LEU A 49 -10.27 7.95 19.68
CA LEU A 49 -8.86 7.65 19.46
C LEU A 49 -8.60 6.14 19.46
N VAL A 50 -9.15 5.39 20.42
CA VAL A 50 -8.95 3.95 20.49
C VAL A 50 -9.56 3.26 19.27
N LEU A 51 -10.85 3.49 19.00
CA LEU A 51 -11.51 2.86 17.85
C LEU A 51 -10.93 3.33 16.52
N GLY A 52 -10.62 4.63 16.39
CA GLY A 52 -10.02 5.18 15.19
C GLY A 52 -8.66 4.58 14.89
N LEU A 53 -7.79 4.44 15.89
CA LEU A 53 -6.49 3.79 15.73
C LEU A 53 -6.64 2.29 15.46
N THR A 54 -7.56 1.59 16.13
CA THR A 54 -7.81 0.16 15.89
C THR A 54 -8.33 -0.09 14.49
N VAL A 55 -9.34 0.65 14.04
CA VAL A 55 -9.90 0.54 12.68
C VAL A 55 -8.85 0.94 11.65
N GLY A 56 -8.11 2.03 11.88
CA GLY A 56 -7.00 2.45 11.03
C GLY A 56 -5.96 1.34 10.89
N TRP A 57 -5.52 0.76 12.01
CA TRP A 57 -4.55 -0.32 12.02
C TRP A 57 -5.05 -1.58 11.29
N ILE A 58 -6.27 -2.03 11.56
CA ILE A 58 -6.86 -3.19 10.87
C ILE A 58 -7.03 -2.91 9.37
N SER A 59 -7.42 -1.70 8.99
CA SER A 59 -7.54 -1.33 7.59
C SER A 59 -6.22 -1.48 6.84
N THR A 60 -5.08 -1.16 7.48
CA THR A 60 -3.75 -1.39 6.86
C THR A 60 -3.50 -2.86 6.55
N TYR A 61 -4.03 -3.79 7.37
CA TYR A 61 -3.93 -5.21 7.10
C TYR A 61 -4.79 -5.61 5.89
N ILE A 62 -6.04 -5.15 5.85
CA ILE A 62 -6.96 -5.43 4.74
C ILE A 62 -6.38 -4.91 3.42
N PHE A 63 -5.88 -3.67 3.38
CA PHE A 63 -5.28 -3.11 2.16
C PHE A 63 -4.06 -3.91 1.67
N ARG A 64 -3.17 -4.32 2.57
CA ARG A 64 -2.01 -5.16 2.19
C ARG A 64 -2.43 -6.51 1.62
N VAL A 65 -3.46 -7.12 2.20
CA VAL A 65 -4.01 -8.41 1.70
C VAL A 65 -4.68 -8.22 0.34
N SER A 66 -5.53 -7.21 0.18
CA SER A 66 -6.23 -6.92 -1.07
C SER A 66 -5.27 -6.60 -2.22
N ASN A 67 -4.20 -5.83 -1.95
CA ASN A 67 -3.19 -5.48 -2.95
C ASN A 67 -2.18 -6.61 -3.22
N LYS A 68 -2.33 -7.79 -2.58
CA LYS A 68 -1.38 -8.90 -2.64
C LYS A 68 0.05 -8.48 -2.28
N GLU A 69 0.21 -7.46 -1.45
CA GLU A 69 1.49 -7.05 -0.84
C GLU A 69 1.81 -7.95 0.36
N MET A 70 1.65 -9.25 0.15
CA MET A 70 2.02 -10.29 1.09
C MET A 70 3.36 -10.87 0.65
N THR A 71 4.19 -11.18 1.65
CA THR A 71 5.55 -11.67 1.47
C THR A 71 5.65 -12.82 0.45
N TYR A 72 4.75 -13.81 0.53
CA TYR A 72 4.75 -14.95 -0.39
C TYR A 72 4.39 -14.56 -1.84
N ALA A 73 3.36 -13.73 -2.02
CA ALA A 73 2.92 -13.31 -3.36
C ALA A 73 3.96 -12.44 -4.07
N GLN A 74 4.68 -11.60 -3.31
CA GLN A 74 5.80 -10.83 -3.84
C GLN A 74 6.99 -11.73 -4.20
N GLN A 75 7.38 -12.65 -3.30
CA GLN A 75 8.48 -13.57 -3.55
C GLN A 75 8.25 -14.46 -4.77
N LEU A 76 7.02 -14.98 -4.93
CA LEU A 76 6.68 -15.83 -6.08
C LEU A 76 6.81 -15.06 -7.40
N ARG A 77 6.23 -13.86 -7.47
CA ARG A 77 6.36 -12.98 -8.65
C ARG A 77 7.82 -12.67 -8.97
N ASP A 78 8.60 -12.29 -7.96
CA ASP A 78 10.01 -11.91 -8.15
C ASP A 78 10.84 -13.12 -8.61
N TYR A 79 10.50 -14.31 -8.12
CA TYR A 79 11.10 -15.56 -8.58
C TYR A 79 10.73 -15.86 -10.04
N GLU A 80 9.45 -15.78 -10.40
CA GLU A 80 8.96 -16.01 -11.76
C GLU A 80 9.62 -15.05 -12.76
N VAL A 81 9.70 -13.76 -12.43
CA VAL A 81 10.36 -12.75 -13.26
C VAL A 81 11.83 -13.09 -13.47
N LYS A 82 12.56 -13.40 -12.40
CA LYS A 82 13.98 -13.76 -12.49
C LYS A 82 14.22 -15.03 -13.30
N VAL A 83 13.35 -16.03 -13.16
CA VAL A 83 13.45 -17.27 -13.95
C VAL A 83 13.19 -16.97 -15.43
N MET A 84 12.20 -16.15 -15.75
CA MET A 84 11.90 -15.81 -17.13
C MET A 84 13.02 -14.97 -17.78
N GLU A 85 13.60 -14.03 -17.04
CA GLU A 85 14.78 -13.26 -17.45
C GLU A 85 15.96 -14.20 -17.73
N LYS A 86 16.25 -15.15 -16.82
CA LYS A 86 17.27 -16.17 -17.03
C LYS A 86 17.04 -17.04 -18.27
N ARG A 87 15.79 -17.32 -18.62
CA ARG A 87 15.43 -18.08 -19.82
C ARG A 87 15.67 -17.25 -21.08
N LEU A 88 15.31 -15.97 -21.06
CA LEU A 88 15.57 -15.02 -22.15
C LEU A 88 17.07 -14.79 -22.38
N GLU A 89 17.86 -14.61 -21.33
CA GLU A 89 19.32 -14.52 -21.43
C GLU A 89 19.97 -15.78 -22.03
N GLY A 90 19.32 -16.94 -21.86
CA GLY A 90 19.83 -18.23 -22.36
C GLY A 90 19.42 -18.57 -23.80
N LEU A 91 18.52 -17.79 -24.40
CA LEU A 91 18.07 -17.96 -25.79
C LEU A 91 19.06 -17.29 -26.75
N THR A 92 19.30 -17.89 -27.91
CA THR A 92 20.11 -17.25 -28.96
C THR A 92 19.37 -16.06 -29.57
N GLU A 93 20.08 -15.04 -30.09
CA GLU A 93 19.43 -13.84 -30.66
C GLU A 93 18.39 -14.19 -31.74
N ALA A 94 18.64 -15.24 -32.54
CA ALA A 94 17.71 -15.71 -33.57
C ALA A 94 16.40 -16.28 -32.99
N GLU A 95 16.47 -17.01 -31.87
CA GLU A 95 15.28 -17.56 -31.21
C GLU A 95 14.49 -16.47 -30.48
N LEU A 96 15.18 -15.46 -29.94
CA LEU A 96 14.58 -14.33 -29.24
C LEU A 96 13.80 -13.42 -30.20
N VAL A 97 14.35 -13.17 -31.40
CA VAL A 97 13.67 -12.47 -32.50
C VAL A 97 12.44 -13.25 -32.98
N ALA A 98 12.55 -14.57 -33.15
CA ALA A 98 11.41 -15.41 -33.55
C ALA A 98 10.30 -15.46 -32.49
N LEU A 99 10.64 -15.40 -31.19
CA LEU A 99 9.68 -15.27 -30.10
C LEU A 99 8.99 -13.90 -30.08
N MET A 100 9.74 -12.81 -30.32
CA MET A 100 9.17 -11.47 -30.42
C MET A 100 8.20 -11.33 -31.60
N GLU A 101 8.55 -11.92 -32.76
CA GLU A 101 7.70 -11.91 -33.95
C GLU A 101 6.37 -12.67 -33.72
N GLN A 102 6.43 -13.84 -33.06
CA GLN A 102 5.23 -14.61 -32.69
C GLN A 102 4.31 -13.84 -31.71
N VAL A 103 4.88 -13.19 -30.69
CA VAL A 103 4.10 -12.40 -29.73
C VAL A 103 3.43 -11.20 -30.41
N GLU A 104 4.13 -10.54 -31.33
CA GLU A 104 3.55 -9.45 -32.12
C GLU A 104 2.40 -9.92 -33.03
N GLU A 105 2.55 -11.07 -33.66
CA GLU A 105 1.47 -11.66 -34.47
C GLU A 105 0.26 -12.03 -33.62
N GLU A 106 0.44 -12.65 -32.45
CA GLU A 106 -0.66 -12.94 -31.53
C GLU A 106 -1.36 -11.67 -31.04
N LYS A 107 -0.59 -10.64 -30.69
CA LYS A 107 -1.14 -9.36 -30.24
C LYS A 107 -1.95 -8.68 -31.35
N ARG A 108 -1.47 -8.70 -32.60
CA ARG A 108 -2.21 -8.21 -33.78
C ARG A 108 -3.52 -8.97 -33.98
N ARG A 109 -3.50 -10.31 -33.85
CA ARG A 109 -4.70 -11.16 -33.95
C ARG A 109 -5.73 -10.85 -32.86
N GLN A 110 -5.30 -10.63 -31.62
CA GLN A 110 -6.18 -10.25 -30.51
C GLN A 110 -6.85 -8.89 -30.76
N THR A 111 -6.09 -7.87 -31.19
CA THR A 111 -6.65 -6.55 -31.54
C THR A 111 -7.57 -6.57 -32.76
N SER A 112 -7.33 -7.46 -33.75
CA SER A 112 -8.23 -7.62 -34.90
C SER A 112 -9.51 -8.38 -34.56
N GLY A 113 -9.49 -9.31 -33.59
CA GLY A 113 -10.69 -10.00 -33.11
C GLY A 113 -11.61 -9.09 -32.28
N GLU A 114 -11.03 -8.12 -31.57
CA GLU A 114 -11.78 -7.16 -30.74
C GLU A 114 -12.49 -6.06 -31.56
N GLN A 115 -12.10 -5.84 -32.82
CA GLN A 115 -12.79 -4.90 -33.73
C GLN A 115 -13.95 -5.52 -34.53
N VAL A 116 -14.21 -6.83 -34.39
CA VAL A 116 -15.25 -7.56 -35.15
C VAL A 116 -16.46 -7.91 -34.26
N ASN A 117 -16.48 -7.51 -32.98
CA ASN A 117 -17.58 -7.70 -32.04
C ASN A 117 -18.23 -6.37 -31.63
#